data_AF-A0A529HAX9-F1
#
_entry.id   AF-A0A529HAX9-F1
#
_cell.length_a   1.000
_cell.length_b   1.000
_cell.length_c   1.000
_cell.angle_alpha   90.00
_cell.angle_beta   90.00
_cell.angle_gamma   90.00
#
_symmetry.space_group_name_H-M   'P 1'
#
loop_
_entity.id
_entity.type
_entity.pdbx_description
1 polymer ?
#
loop_
_entity_poly.entity_id
_entity_poly.type
_entity_poly.pdbx_seq_one_letter_code
_entity_poly.pdbx_strand_id
1 'polypeptide(L)'
;IERLVSRLATALKGDLERRGEGARALALLLFRVDGAVSRIAVGTSRPLREPSLIRRLFHERLAALEQDIDAGYGFDLVRLSVLSAAAFD
;
A
#
# COMPACT_ATOMS: atom_id res chain seq x y z
N ILE A 1 -10.46 4.71 1.71
CA ILE A 1 -9.24 3.94 1.40
C ILE A 1 -8.12 4.20 2.41
N GLU A 2 -7.76 5.46 2.72
CA GLU A 2 -6.61 5.77 3.60
C GLU A 2 -6.62 5.11 4.99
N ARG A 3 -7.78 5.05 5.66
CA ARG A 3 -7.89 4.34 6.95
C ARG A 3 -7.54 2.86 6.84
N LEU A 4 -7.88 2.22 5.71
CA LEU A 4 -7.53 0.83 5.44
C LEU A 4 -6.02 0.68 5.20
N VAL A 5 -5.42 1.59 4.43
CA VAL A 5 -3.97 1.62 4.22
C VAL A 5 -3.23 1.70 5.56
N SER A 6 -3.69 2.56 6.49
CA SER A 6 -3.10 2.65 7.81
C SER A 6 -3.16 1.33 8.58
N ARG A 7 -4.33 0.65 8.59
CA ARG A 7 -4.49 -0.64 9.28
C ARG A 7 -3.63 -1.75 8.67
N LEU A 8 -3.63 -1.85 7.34
CA LEU A 8 -2.82 -2.82 6.61
C LEU A 8 -1.33 -2.58 6.80
N ALA A 9 -0.90 -1.31 6.81
CA ALA A 9 0.49 -0.96 7.05
C ALA A 9 0.93 -1.28 8.49
N THR A 10 0.06 -1.12 9.50
CA THR A 10 0.32 -1.56 10.87
C THR A 10 0.53 -3.07 10.95
N ALA A 11 -0.32 -3.86 10.30
CA ALA A 11 -0.15 -5.32 10.25
C ALA A 11 1.16 -5.69 9.51
N LEU A 12 1.43 -5.04 8.39
CA LEU A 12 2.63 -5.27 7.58
C LEU A 12 3.92 -4.93 8.35
N LYS A 13 3.92 -3.90 9.20
CA LYS A 13 5.06 -3.54 10.04
C LYS A 13 5.55 -4.73 10.86
N GLY A 14 4.64 -5.43 11.54
CA GLY A 14 4.99 -6.58 12.38
C GLY A 14 5.63 -7.72 11.57
N ASP A 15 5.19 -7.94 10.33
CA ASP A 15 5.80 -8.94 9.46
C ASP A 15 7.20 -8.54 8.99
N LEU A 16 7.39 -7.27 8.65
CA LEU A 16 8.69 -6.71 8.25
C LEU A 16 9.68 -6.68 9.41
N GLU A 17 9.24 -6.33 10.62
CA GLU A 17 10.07 -6.34 11.83
C GLU A 17 10.56 -7.74 12.18
N ARG A 18 9.69 -8.75 12.11
CA ARG A 18 10.07 -10.16 12.34
C ARG A 18 11.12 -10.66 11.36
N ARG A 19 11.23 -10.05 10.18
CA ARG A 19 12.21 -10.40 9.13
C ARG A 19 13.46 -9.52 9.16
N GLY A 20 13.50 -8.47 9.98
CA GLY A 20 14.57 -7.47 9.93
C GLY A 20 14.58 -6.67 8.63
N GLU A 21 13.42 -6.50 7.98
CA GLU A 21 13.30 -5.92 6.64
C GLU A 21 12.48 -4.62 6.63
N GLY A 22 12.60 -3.88 5.54
CA GLY A 22 11.71 -2.80 5.16
C GLY A 22 11.35 -2.88 3.68
N ALA A 23 10.18 -2.35 3.33
CA ALA A 23 9.72 -2.35 1.95
C ALA A 23 10.51 -1.34 1.11
N ARG A 24 10.93 -1.78 -0.08
CA ARG A 24 11.53 -0.96 -1.16
C ARG A 24 10.52 -0.58 -2.24
N ALA A 25 9.50 -1.42 -2.40
CA ALA A 25 8.37 -1.16 -3.26
C ALA A 25 7.11 -1.78 -2.66
N LEU A 26 6.00 -1.04 -2.69
CA LEU A 26 4.69 -1.49 -2.23
C LEU A 26 3.66 -1.35 -3.35
N ALA A 27 2.61 -2.18 -3.30
CA ALA A 27 1.40 -1.97 -4.08
C ALA A 27 0.16 -2.02 -3.21
N LEU A 28 -0.74 -1.08 -3.44
CA LEU A 28 -2.13 -1.14 -3.01
C LEU A 28 -2.95 -1.66 -4.18
N LEU A 29 -3.60 -2.81 -3.98
CA LEU A 29 -4.54 -3.37 -4.93
C LEU A 29 -5.96 -3.16 -4.41
N LEU A 30 -6.81 -2.63 -5.28
CA LEU A 30 -8.22 -2.39 -5.04
C LEU A 30 -9.00 -3.31 -5.98
N PHE A 31 -9.67 -4.30 -5.41
CA PHE A 31 -10.50 -5.24 -6.15
C PHE A 31 -11.92 -4.70 -6.14
N ARG A 32 -12.51 -4.53 -7.31
CA ARG A 32 -13.87 -4.03 -7.49
C ARG A 32 -14.85 -5.20 -7.48
N VAL A 33 -16.08 -4.90 -7.08
CA VAL A 33 -17.18 -5.89 -7.06
C VAL A 33 -17.46 -6.48 -8.45
N ASP A 34 -17.18 -5.73 -9.52
CA ASP A 34 -17.31 -6.18 -10.91
C ASP A 34 -16.09 -6.95 -11.44
N GLY A 35 -15.11 -7.24 -10.58
CA GLY A 35 -13.90 -8.00 -10.91
C GLY A 35 -12.75 -7.17 -11.47
N ALA A 36 -12.93 -5.87 -11.72
CA ALA A 36 -11.82 -5.00 -12.11
C ALA A 36 -10.82 -4.83 -10.96
N VAL A 37 -9.53 -4.74 -11.28
CA VAL A 37 -8.46 -4.57 -10.27
C VAL A 37 -7.61 -3.36 -10.60
N SER A 38 -7.65 -2.37 -9.72
CA SER A 38 -6.75 -1.21 -9.80
C SER A 38 -5.50 -1.47 -8.97
N ARG A 39 -4.33 -1.23 -9.56
CA ARG A 39 -3.03 -1.40 -8.91
C ARG A 39 -2.31 -0.06 -8.81
N ILE A 40 -1.97 0.32 -7.58
CA ILE A 40 -1.24 1.56 -7.30
C ILE A 40 0.08 1.17 -6.66
N ALA A 41 1.18 1.42 -7.35
CA ALA A 41 2.52 1.09 -6.88
C ALA A 41 3.28 2.33 -6.41
N VAL A 42 4.05 2.19 -5.35
CA VAL A 42 4.98 3.20 -4.84
C VAL A 42 6.35 2.58 -4.57
N GLY A 43 7.40 3.32 -4.89
CA GLY A 43 8.78 2.97 -4.55
C GLY A 43 9.28 3.83 -3.39
N THR A 44 10.24 3.32 -2.62
CA THR A 44 10.88 4.04 -1.51
C THR A 44 12.37 4.17 -1.75
N SER A 45 12.97 5.27 -1.31
CA SER A 45 14.42 5.52 -1.45
C SER A 45 15.24 4.77 -0.41
N ARG A 46 14.65 4.43 0.74
CA ARG A 46 15.21 3.64 1.85
C ARG A 46 14.20 2.56 2.27
N PRO A 47 14.67 1.42 2.84
CA PRO A 47 13.77 0.41 3.40
C PRO A 47 12.78 1.08 4.37
N LEU A 48 11.47 0.90 4.12
CA LEU A 48 10.41 1.58 4.85
C LEU A 48 9.46 0.57 5.47
N ARG A 49 9.21 0.69 6.78
CA ARG A 49 8.22 -0.14 7.48
C ARG A 49 7.26 0.66 8.36
N GLU A 50 7.43 1.97 8.47
CA GLU A 50 6.59 2.82 9.34
C GLU A 50 5.20 3.09 8.74
N PRO A 51 4.11 2.71 9.42
CA PRO A 51 2.75 2.80 8.88
C PRO A 51 2.32 4.22 8.52
N SER A 52 2.73 5.21 9.31
CA SER A 52 2.43 6.62 9.07
C SER A 52 3.04 7.13 7.76
N LEU A 53 4.25 6.70 7.45
CA LEU A 53 4.97 7.04 6.22
C LEU A 53 4.41 6.29 5.02
N ILE A 54 4.10 4.99 5.16
CA ILE A 54 3.43 4.21 4.10
C ILE A 54 2.07 4.83 3.76
N ARG A 55 1.26 5.19 4.77
CA ARG A 55 -0.02 5.88 4.55
C ARG A 55 0.17 7.19 3.78
N ARG A 56 1.19 7.98 4.14
CA ARG A 56 1.49 9.25 3.47
C ARG A 56 1.84 9.05 1.99
N LEU A 57 2.70 8.07 1.66
CA LEU A 57 3.05 7.76 0.28
C LEU A 57 1.83 7.40 -0.56
N PHE A 58 0.93 6.57 -0.02
CA PHE A 58 -0.30 6.21 -0.73
C PHE A 58 -1.29 7.37 -0.79
N HIS A 59 -1.40 8.21 0.24
CA HIS A 59 -2.22 9.42 0.18
C HIS A 59 -1.77 10.33 -0.97
N GLU A 60 -0.47 10.64 -1.05
CA GLU A 60 0.10 11.47 -2.12
C GLU A 60 -0.14 10.82 -3.50
N ARG A 61 0.04 9.50 -3.61
CA ARG A 61 -0.15 8.79 -4.88
C ARG A 61 -1.62 8.68 -5.30
N LEU A 62 -2.53 8.51 -4.35
CA LEU A 62 -3.98 8.49 -4.58
C LEU A 62 -4.48 9.87 -5.00
N ALA A 63 -4.03 10.94 -4.32
CA ALA A 63 -4.36 12.33 -4.68
C ALA A 63 -3.94 12.65 -6.13
N ALA A 64 -2.76 12.18 -6.55
CA ALA A 64 -2.29 12.34 -7.93
C ALA A 64 -3.08 11.51 -8.97
N LEU A 65 -3.89 10.54 -8.54
CA LEU A 65 -4.67 9.63 -9.38
C LEU A 65 -6.19 9.81 -9.20
N GLU A 66 -6.65 10.85 -8.51
CA GLU A 66 -8.06 10.99 -8.13
C GLU A 66 -9.03 10.90 -9.31
N GLN A 67 -8.62 11.29 -10.52
CA GLN A 67 -9.43 11.17 -11.74
C GLN A 67 -9.39 9.76 -12.36
N ASP A 68 -8.41 8.93 -12.02
CA ASP A 68 -8.15 7.62 -12.63
C ASP A 68 -8.66 6.44 -11.78
N ILE A 69 -9.03 6.67 -10.52
CA ILE A 69 -9.52 5.63 -9.62
C ILE A 69 -11.04 5.67 -9.61
N ASP A 70 -11.63 5.05 -10.63
CA ASP A 70 -13.07 4.80 -10.66
C ASP A 70 -13.44 3.69 -9.67
N ALA A 71 -14.21 4.04 -8.64
CA ALA A 71 -14.71 3.08 -7.67
C ALA A 71 -15.86 2.22 -8.23
N GLY A 72 -16.55 2.63 -9.30
CA GLY A 72 -17.72 1.94 -9.83
C GLY A 72 -18.74 1.62 -8.73
N TYR A 73 -19.07 0.32 -8.57
CA TYR A 73 -19.96 -0.21 -7.52
C TYR A 73 -19.30 -0.36 -6.13
N GLY A 74 -18.04 0.07 -6.00
CA GLY A 74 -17.22 -0.07 -4.80
C GLY A 74 -16.19 -1.19 -4.89
N PHE A 75 -15.39 -1.30 -3.83
CA PHE A 75 -14.35 -2.31 -3.69
C PHE A 75 -14.78 -3.40 -2.69
N ASP A 76 -14.57 -4.67 -3.05
CA ASP A 76 -14.82 -5.82 -2.18
C ASP A 76 -13.61 -6.13 -1.30
N LEU A 77 -12.40 -5.94 -1.83
CA LEU A 77 -11.14 -6.25 -1.16
C LEU A 77 -10.08 -5.17 -1.42
N VAL A 78 -9.32 -4.89 -0.37
CA VAL A 78 -8.14 -4.02 -0.43
C VAL A 78 -6.94 -4.80 0.09
N ARG A 79 -5.87 -4.86 -0.71
CA ARG A 79 -4.63 -5.56 -0.35
C ARG A 79 -3.44 -4.61 -0.40
N LEU A 80 -2.64 -4.59 0.65
CA LEU A 80 -1.32 -3.99 0.67
C LEU A 80 -0.28 -5.10 0.50
N SER A 81 0.63 -4.95 -0.46
CA SER A 81 1.66 -5.95 -0.74
C SER A 81 3.04 -5.31 -0.80
N VAL A 82 4.05 -5.99 -0.26
CA VAL A 82 5.47 -5.65 -0.48
C VAL A 82 5.91 -6.37 -1.75
N LEU A 83 6.37 -5.60 -2.73
CA LEU A 83 6.84 -6.12 -4.02
C LEU A 83 8.34 -6.42 -3.99
N SER A 84 9.07 -5.67 -3.18
CA SER A 84 10.49 -5.86 -2.92
C SER A 84 10.79 -5.35 -1.52
N ALA A 85 11.59 -6.10 -0.78
CA ALA A 85 12.09 -5.78 0.55
C ALA A 85 13.62 -5.70 0.54
N ALA A 86 14.18 -5.01 1.52
CA ALA A 86 15.61 -5.01 1.82
C ALA A 86 15.80 -4.98 3.34
N ALA A 87 17.02 -5.30 3.80
CA ALA A 87 17.38 -5.21 5.22
C ALA A 87 17.06 -3.82 5.77
N PHE A 88 16.54 -3.77 6.99
CA PHE A 88 16.23 -2.54 7.70
C PHE A 88 17.35 -2.24 8.69
N ASP A 89 18.41 -1.61 8.18
CA ASP A 89 19.59 -1.19 8.93
C ASP A 89 19.39 0.21 9.56
#